data_AF-A0A0F2PAG8-F1
#
_entry.id   AF-A0A0F2PAG8-F1
#
_cell.length_a   1.000
_cell.length_b   1.000
_cell.length_c   1.000
_cell.angle_alpha   90.00
_cell.angle_beta   90.00
_cell.angle_gamma   90.00
#
_symmetry.space_group_name_H-M   'P 1'
#
loop_
_entity.id
_entity.type
_entity.pdbx_description
1 polymer ?
#
loop_
_entity_poly.entity_id
_entity_poly.type
_entity_poly.pdbx_seq_one_letter_code
_entity_poly.pdbx_strand_id
1 'polypeptide(L)'
;MAQGNFIPDSIDNNLFWLRIMMEHALFMRLAFACINIELINEAQQFEQAYSNLLNRARAVSNAPTEQNVRALNQASIDLTRSFTCFKTMVLDRIITCGPAKIGGYNFPLLIDHIRREALAFISRLTALQTGRSEPLALTIVRDQTFWHRIMADHAKFILHLLDPSERQFVEQANSLSVLFDQKRLQALDLKSMLEPNFPVYPILKRFTKESLRVATQIRDFKASATELIGDCELLSVIPELLADHVRREADRFAQTMERRLSELSQV
;
A
#
# COMPACT_ATOMS: atom_id res chain seq x y z
N MET A 1 -7.73 -3.67 23.95
CA MET A 1 -7.45 -4.60 22.83
C MET A 1 -8.20 -4.10 21.61
N ALA A 2 -7.62 -4.20 20.42
CA ALA A 2 -8.31 -3.87 19.17
C ALA A 2 -8.76 -5.16 18.47
N GLN A 3 -10.05 -5.26 18.17
CA GLN A 3 -10.64 -6.33 17.37
C GLN A 3 -11.46 -5.70 16.26
N GLY A 4 -11.17 -6.07 15.01
CA GLY A 4 -11.95 -5.63 13.87
C GLY A 4 -13.31 -6.31 13.81
N ASN A 5 -14.31 -5.64 13.24
CA ASN A 5 -15.58 -6.29 12.94
C ASN A 5 -15.40 -7.17 11.71
N PHE A 6 -15.45 -8.49 11.91
CA PHE A 6 -14.99 -9.49 10.93
C PHE A 6 -15.52 -9.26 9.52
N ILE A 7 -16.85 -9.15 9.35
CA ILE A 7 -17.48 -9.03 8.02
C ILE A 7 -17.12 -7.70 7.33
N PRO A 8 -17.44 -6.52 7.88
CA PRO A 8 -17.19 -5.26 7.19
C PRO A 8 -15.70 -4.99 7.00
N ASP A 9 -14.85 -5.30 7.98
CA ASP A 9 -13.39 -5.09 7.83
C ASP A 9 -12.80 -6.05 6.78
N SER A 10 -13.31 -7.28 6.67
CA SER A 10 -12.88 -8.22 5.61
C SER A 10 -13.28 -7.70 4.23
N ILE A 11 -14.53 -7.26 4.07
CA ILE A 11 -15.04 -6.76 2.78
C ILE A 11 -14.27 -5.52 2.35
N ASP A 12 -14.10 -4.55 3.25
CA ASP A 12 -13.36 -3.32 2.98
C ASP A 12 -11.89 -3.61 2.58
N ASN A 13 -11.20 -4.50 3.31
CA ASN A 13 -9.84 -4.89 2.94
C ASN A 13 -9.78 -5.60 1.58
N ASN A 14 -10.72 -6.50 1.27
CA ASN A 14 -10.74 -7.17 -0.03
C ASN A 14 -11.00 -6.19 -1.17
N LEU A 15 -12.01 -5.33 -1.06
CA LEU A 15 -12.36 -4.38 -2.13
C LEU A 15 -11.21 -3.42 -2.43
N PHE A 16 -10.53 -2.93 -1.38
CA PHE A 16 -9.39 -2.04 -1.54
C PHE A 16 -8.17 -2.76 -2.11
N TRP A 17 -7.66 -3.79 -1.42
CA TRP A 17 -6.37 -4.38 -1.76
C TRP A 17 -6.40 -5.27 -3.01
N LEU A 18 -7.53 -5.90 -3.35
CA LEU A 18 -7.60 -6.66 -4.61
C LEU A 18 -7.46 -5.73 -5.83
N ARG A 19 -8.02 -4.52 -5.77
CA ARG A 19 -7.82 -3.51 -6.81
C ARG A 19 -6.36 -3.06 -6.88
N ILE A 20 -5.76 -2.76 -5.72
CA ILE A 20 -4.33 -2.37 -5.63
C ILE A 20 -3.44 -3.47 -6.22
N MET A 21 -3.66 -4.74 -5.88
CA MET A 21 -2.86 -5.85 -6.41
C MET A 21 -3.07 -6.11 -7.91
N MET A 22 -4.30 -5.92 -8.41
CA MET A 22 -4.57 -5.95 -9.86
C MET A 22 -3.75 -4.88 -10.60
N GLU A 23 -3.76 -3.65 -10.08
CA GLU A 23 -3.02 -2.52 -10.66
C GLU A 23 -1.50 -2.74 -10.57
N HIS A 24 -0.99 -3.33 -9.49
CA HIS A 24 0.42 -3.75 -9.40
C HIS A 24 0.82 -4.72 -10.50
N ALA A 25 -0.02 -5.72 -10.80
CA ALA A 25 0.26 -6.68 -11.85
C ALA A 25 0.34 -5.98 -13.22
N LEU A 26 -0.57 -5.04 -13.48
CA LEU A 26 -0.53 -4.17 -14.66
C LEU A 26 0.76 -3.33 -14.71
N PHE A 27 1.12 -2.61 -13.64
CA PHE A 27 2.30 -1.74 -13.63
C PHE A 27 3.60 -2.53 -13.83
N MET A 28 3.73 -3.70 -13.18
CA MET A 28 4.86 -4.61 -13.40
C MET A 28 4.93 -5.04 -14.86
N ARG A 29 3.79 -5.44 -15.44
CA ARG A 29 3.68 -5.87 -16.84
C ARG A 29 4.14 -4.79 -17.81
N LEU A 30 3.71 -3.55 -17.61
CA LEU A 30 4.08 -2.42 -18.46
C LEU A 30 5.56 -2.03 -18.34
N ALA A 31 6.18 -2.30 -17.19
CA ALA A 31 7.55 -1.93 -16.90
C ALA A 31 8.59 -3.01 -17.25
N PHE A 32 8.19 -4.23 -17.62
CA PHE A 32 9.12 -5.24 -18.11
C PHE A 32 9.63 -4.90 -19.52
N ALA A 33 10.91 -5.16 -19.79
CA ALA A 33 11.42 -5.09 -21.16
C ALA A 33 10.74 -6.16 -22.03
N CYS A 34 10.42 -5.82 -23.28
CA CYS A 34 9.62 -6.64 -24.19
C CYS A 34 10.18 -8.06 -24.46
N ILE A 35 11.47 -8.27 -24.20
CA ILE A 35 12.11 -9.58 -24.32
C ILE A 35 11.67 -10.58 -23.23
N ASN A 36 11.17 -10.09 -22.09
CA ASN A 36 10.74 -10.93 -20.97
C ASN A 36 9.28 -11.38 -21.13
N ILE A 37 8.98 -12.05 -22.24
CA ILE A 37 7.61 -12.47 -22.60
C ILE A 37 6.97 -13.32 -21.49
N GLU A 38 7.73 -14.21 -20.86
CA GLU A 38 7.24 -15.04 -19.75
C GLU A 38 6.78 -14.20 -18.54
N LEU A 39 7.59 -13.21 -18.13
CA LEU A 39 7.25 -12.33 -17.01
C LEU A 39 6.04 -11.44 -17.33
N ILE A 40 5.94 -10.97 -18.58
CA ILE A 40 4.80 -10.18 -19.08
C ILE A 40 3.52 -11.02 -19.02
N ASN A 41 3.56 -12.26 -19.51
CA ASN A 41 2.43 -13.18 -19.51
C ASN A 41 2.00 -13.55 -18.07
N GLU A 42 2.96 -13.84 -17.19
CA GLU A 42 2.67 -14.17 -15.80
C GLU A 42 2.03 -12.99 -15.06
N ALA A 43 2.55 -11.76 -15.25
CA ALA A 43 1.94 -10.56 -14.69
C ALA A 43 0.51 -10.33 -15.23
N GLN A 44 0.26 -10.59 -16.52
CA GLN A 44 -1.09 -10.50 -17.10
C GLN A 44 -2.05 -11.52 -16.48
N GLN A 45 -1.58 -12.73 -16.16
CA GLN A 45 -2.40 -13.74 -15.49
C GLN A 45 -2.80 -13.30 -14.08
N PHE A 46 -1.87 -12.69 -13.32
CA PHE A 46 -2.19 -12.10 -12.03
C PHE A 46 -3.21 -10.96 -12.15
N GLU A 47 -3.04 -10.07 -13.12
CA GLU A 47 -3.98 -8.97 -13.42
C GLU A 47 -5.42 -9.52 -13.61
N GLN A 48 -5.58 -10.54 -14.45
CA GLN A 48 -6.88 -11.19 -14.68
C GLN A 48 -7.43 -11.90 -13.43
N ALA A 49 -6.56 -12.60 -12.68
CA ALA A 49 -6.96 -13.31 -11.47
C ALA A 49 -7.49 -12.35 -10.39
N TYR A 50 -6.82 -11.20 -10.18
CA TYR A 50 -7.29 -10.19 -9.24
C TYR A 50 -8.57 -9.50 -9.72
N SER A 51 -8.72 -9.23 -11.01
CA SER A 51 -9.96 -8.69 -11.58
C SER A 51 -11.16 -9.61 -11.29
N ASN A 52 -11.00 -10.92 -11.55
CA ASN A 52 -12.02 -11.92 -11.26
C ASN A 52 -12.36 -11.98 -9.76
N LEU A 53 -11.33 -11.97 -8.89
CA LEU A 53 -11.53 -12.04 -7.45
C LEU A 53 -12.15 -10.76 -6.88
N LEU A 54 -11.82 -9.59 -7.43
CA LEU A 54 -12.44 -8.31 -7.07
C LEU A 54 -13.93 -8.28 -7.45
N ASN A 55 -14.29 -8.81 -8.62
CA ASN A 55 -15.71 -8.95 -9.00
C ASN A 55 -16.46 -9.88 -8.05
N ARG A 56 -15.83 -10.99 -7.63
CA ARG A 56 -16.39 -11.86 -6.59
C ARG A 56 -16.53 -11.13 -5.25
N ALA A 57 -15.56 -10.30 -4.85
CA ALA A 57 -15.63 -9.51 -3.62
C ALA A 57 -16.82 -8.53 -3.63
N ARG A 58 -17.07 -7.87 -4.77
CA ARG A 58 -18.25 -7.01 -4.97
C ARG A 58 -19.57 -7.78 -4.89
N ALA A 59 -19.62 -9.00 -5.43
CA ALA A 59 -20.82 -9.84 -5.29
C ALA A 59 -21.06 -10.24 -3.83
N VAL A 60 -20.01 -10.63 -3.11
CA VAL A 60 -20.07 -10.97 -1.67
C VAL A 60 -20.50 -9.77 -0.82
N SER A 61 -20.05 -8.55 -1.15
CA SER A 61 -20.40 -7.35 -0.38
C SER A 61 -21.90 -7.01 -0.41
N ASN A 62 -22.64 -7.45 -1.43
CA ASN A 62 -24.08 -7.19 -1.55
C ASN A 62 -24.92 -8.08 -0.62
N ALA A 63 -24.43 -9.27 -0.28
CA ALA A 63 -25.11 -10.22 0.59
C ALA A 63 -24.08 -11.02 1.41
N PRO A 64 -23.43 -10.39 2.40
CA PRO A 64 -22.33 -11.01 3.12
C PRO A 64 -22.84 -12.02 4.15
N THR A 65 -22.26 -13.21 4.14
CA THR A 65 -22.40 -14.23 5.19
C THR A 65 -21.03 -14.55 5.75
N GLU A 66 -20.94 -14.99 6.99
CA GLU A 66 -19.62 -15.35 7.56
C GLU A 66 -18.91 -16.40 6.70
N GLN A 67 -19.64 -17.39 6.19
CA GLN A 67 -19.10 -18.44 5.33
C GLN A 67 -18.52 -17.88 4.01
N ASN A 68 -19.27 -17.03 3.30
CA ASN A 68 -18.80 -16.51 2.00
C ASN A 68 -17.65 -15.50 2.17
N VAL A 69 -17.63 -14.72 3.26
CA VAL A 69 -16.54 -13.82 3.61
C VAL A 69 -15.28 -14.61 3.97
N ARG A 70 -15.41 -15.69 4.74
CA ARG A 70 -14.26 -16.56 5.04
C ARG A 70 -13.67 -17.19 3.78
N ALA A 71 -14.52 -17.67 2.88
CA ALA A 71 -14.10 -18.22 1.60
C ALA A 71 -13.46 -17.17 0.67
N LEU A 72 -13.92 -15.92 0.72
CA LEU A 72 -13.30 -14.80 0.00
C LEU A 72 -11.93 -14.48 0.57
N ASN A 73 -11.83 -14.30 1.89
CA ASN A 73 -10.56 -14.02 2.57
C ASN A 73 -9.50 -15.08 2.27
N GLN A 74 -9.86 -16.36 2.34
CA GLN A 74 -8.93 -17.45 2.05
C GLN A 74 -8.43 -17.39 0.60
N ALA A 75 -9.32 -17.20 -0.37
CA ALA A 75 -8.93 -17.06 -1.78
C ALA A 75 -8.01 -15.85 -2.02
N SER A 76 -8.29 -14.72 -1.36
CA SER A 76 -7.45 -13.52 -1.45
C SER A 76 -6.08 -13.72 -0.82
N ILE A 77 -6.00 -14.39 0.32
CA ILE A 77 -4.72 -14.75 0.96
C ILE A 77 -3.89 -15.63 0.03
N ASP A 78 -4.49 -16.68 -0.54
CA ASP A 78 -3.77 -17.65 -1.36
C ASP A 78 -3.27 -17.03 -2.67
N LEU A 79 -4.11 -16.24 -3.37
CA LEU A 79 -3.67 -15.51 -4.56
C LEU A 79 -2.57 -14.50 -4.25
N THR A 80 -2.69 -13.78 -3.13
CA THR A 80 -1.70 -12.78 -2.72
C THR A 80 -0.37 -13.40 -2.30
N ARG A 81 -0.38 -14.61 -1.72
CA ARG A 81 0.85 -15.38 -1.44
C ARG A 81 1.57 -15.74 -2.73
N SER A 82 0.87 -16.28 -3.73
CA SER A 82 1.46 -16.59 -5.03
C SER A 82 2.05 -15.33 -5.70
N PHE A 83 1.33 -14.20 -5.65
CA PHE A 83 1.83 -12.94 -6.21
C PHE A 83 3.03 -12.37 -5.42
N THR A 84 3.08 -12.60 -4.11
CA THR A 84 4.24 -12.26 -3.26
C THR A 84 5.48 -13.07 -3.67
N CYS A 85 5.32 -14.36 -4.00
CA CYS A 85 6.40 -15.19 -4.53
C CYS A 85 6.88 -14.65 -5.88
N PHE A 86 5.96 -14.30 -6.78
CA PHE A 86 6.31 -13.69 -8.07
C PHE A 86 7.09 -12.38 -7.90
N LYS A 87 6.59 -11.45 -7.06
CA LYS A 87 7.29 -10.20 -6.73
C LYS A 87 8.69 -10.44 -6.14
N THR A 88 8.83 -11.46 -5.29
CA THR A 88 10.13 -11.84 -4.70
C THR A 88 11.09 -12.34 -5.77
N MET A 89 10.64 -13.26 -6.63
CA MET A 89 11.46 -13.76 -7.73
C MET A 89 11.90 -12.63 -8.68
N VAL A 90 11.00 -11.70 -9.02
CA VAL A 90 11.33 -10.53 -9.84
C VAL A 90 12.38 -9.66 -9.16
N LEU A 91 12.21 -9.35 -7.86
CA LEU A 91 13.18 -8.58 -7.10
C LEU A 91 14.56 -9.27 -7.09
N ASP A 92 14.59 -10.56 -6.79
CA ASP A 92 15.81 -11.37 -6.73
C ASP A 92 16.55 -11.33 -8.07
N ARG A 93 15.84 -11.44 -9.20
CA ARG A 93 16.44 -11.32 -10.54
C ARG A 93 16.99 -9.92 -10.82
N ILE A 94 16.35 -8.85 -10.34
CA ILE A 94 16.85 -7.48 -10.49
C ILE A 94 18.16 -7.32 -9.71
N ILE A 95 18.17 -7.67 -8.41
CA ILE A 95 19.29 -7.38 -7.51
C ILE A 95 20.50 -8.29 -7.73
N THR A 96 20.29 -9.53 -8.16
CA THR A 96 21.39 -10.47 -8.47
C THR A 96 21.88 -10.37 -9.91
N CYS A 97 21.19 -9.58 -10.74
CA CYS A 97 21.32 -9.57 -12.20
C CYS A 97 21.01 -10.92 -12.89
N GLY A 98 20.63 -11.97 -12.13
CA GLY A 98 20.24 -13.29 -12.62
C GLY A 98 21.21 -13.96 -13.60
N PRO A 99 20.79 -15.06 -14.25
CA PRO A 99 21.48 -15.58 -15.44
C PRO A 99 21.33 -14.66 -16.65
N ALA A 100 20.26 -13.87 -16.69
CA ALA A 100 19.97 -12.85 -17.70
C ALA A 100 19.35 -11.62 -17.02
N LYS A 101 19.79 -10.42 -17.43
CA LYS A 101 19.25 -9.16 -16.94
C LYS A 101 17.83 -8.98 -17.43
N ILE A 102 16.87 -8.77 -16.51
CA ILE A 102 15.47 -8.54 -16.90
C ILE A 102 15.24 -7.15 -17.53
N GLY A 103 16.12 -6.17 -17.27
CA GLY A 103 15.99 -4.81 -17.81
C GLY A 103 14.65 -4.14 -17.46
N GLY A 104 14.23 -3.16 -18.27
CA GLY A 104 12.97 -2.44 -18.07
C GLY A 104 13.04 -1.35 -17.01
N TYR A 105 11.88 -0.94 -16.51
CA TYR A 105 11.69 0.26 -15.68
C TYR A 105 11.13 -0.05 -14.28
N ASN A 106 11.09 -1.32 -13.89
CA ASN A 106 10.72 -1.72 -12.54
C ASN A 106 11.86 -1.38 -11.57
N PHE A 107 11.74 -0.31 -10.78
CA PHE A 107 12.70 -0.02 -9.72
C PHE A 107 12.73 -1.17 -8.69
N PRO A 108 13.90 -1.65 -8.24
CA PRO A 108 13.96 -2.68 -7.21
C PRO A 108 13.23 -2.26 -5.91
N LEU A 109 13.32 -0.98 -5.53
CA LEU A 109 12.57 -0.44 -4.39
C LEU A 109 11.04 -0.50 -4.62
N LEU A 110 10.57 -0.28 -5.85
CA LEU A 110 9.15 -0.40 -6.20
C LEU A 110 8.68 -1.85 -6.05
N ILE A 111 9.46 -2.82 -6.52
CA ILE A 111 9.09 -4.25 -6.36
C ILE A 111 9.05 -4.65 -4.88
N ASP A 112 10.03 -4.22 -4.08
CA ASP A 112 10.00 -4.43 -2.62
C ASP A 112 8.78 -3.75 -1.96
N HIS A 113 8.45 -2.53 -2.39
CA HIS A 113 7.32 -1.76 -1.90
C HIS A 113 5.98 -2.48 -2.12
N ILE A 114 5.67 -2.84 -3.37
CA ILE A 114 4.42 -3.53 -3.69
C ILE A 114 4.36 -4.94 -3.07
N ARG A 115 5.52 -5.55 -2.76
CA ARG A 115 5.60 -6.80 -2.00
C ARG A 115 5.23 -6.59 -0.53
N ARG A 116 5.68 -5.51 0.10
CA ARG A 116 5.33 -5.16 1.48
C ARG A 116 3.83 -4.91 1.65
N GLU A 117 3.18 -4.27 0.69
CA GLU A 117 1.72 -4.12 0.68
C GLU A 117 0.99 -5.46 0.58
N ALA A 118 1.46 -6.36 -0.30
CA ALA A 118 0.90 -7.70 -0.43
C ALA A 118 1.00 -8.47 0.90
N LEU A 119 2.15 -8.41 1.57
CA LEU A 119 2.34 -9.01 2.90
C LEU A 119 1.44 -8.37 3.96
N ALA A 120 1.25 -7.06 3.92
CA ALA A 120 0.37 -6.36 4.85
C ALA A 120 -1.10 -6.74 4.63
N PHE A 121 -1.53 -6.92 3.37
CA PHE A 121 -2.87 -7.42 3.03
C PHE A 121 -3.09 -8.84 3.56
N ILE A 122 -2.16 -9.77 3.31
CA ILE A 122 -2.19 -11.15 3.83
C ILE A 122 -2.29 -11.14 5.36
N SER A 123 -1.44 -10.36 6.02
CA SER A 123 -1.39 -10.30 7.48
C SER A 123 -2.72 -9.79 8.07
N ARG A 124 -3.32 -8.75 7.48
CA ARG A 124 -4.61 -8.20 7.92
C ARG A 124 -5.74 -9.21 7.75
N LEU A 125 -5.87 -9.85 6.58
CA LEU A 125 -6.90 -10.87 6.36
C LEU A 125 -6.72 -12.10 7.24
N THR A 126 -5.47 -12.52 7.50
CA THR A 126 -5.18 -13.64 8.39
C THR A 126 -5.59 -13.32 9.84
N ALA A 127 -5.33 -12.09 10.31
CA ALA A 127 -5.76 -11.66 11.63
C ALA A 127 -7.30 -11.68 11.76
N LEU A 128 -8.02 -11.21 10.74
CA LEU A 128 -9.49 -11.27 10.68
C LEU A 128 -10.00 -12.72 10.66
N GLN A 129 -9.41 -13.58 9.81
CA GLN A 129 -9.77 -15.00 9.70
C GLN A 129 -9.68 -15.74 11.02
N THR A 130 -8.60 -15.49 11.76
CA THR A 130 -8.27 -16.20 13.01
C THR A 130 -8.86 -15.53 14.25
N GLY A 131 -9.51 -14.36 14.10
CA GLY A 131 -10.00 -13.58 15.24
C GLY A 131 -8.89 -13.06 16.14
N ARG A 132 -7.66 -12.90 15.61
CA ARG A 132 -6.50 -12.47 16.39
C ARG A 132 -6.73 -11.06 16.94
N SER A 133 -6.76 -10.96 18.27
CA SER A 133 -6.83 -9.69 18.99
C SER A 133 -5.44 -9.20 19.38
N GLU A 134 -5.17 -7.91 19.21
CA GLU A 134 -3.87 -7.31 19.51
C GLU A 134 -4.02 -6.05 20.39
N PRO A 135 -2.96 -5.65 21.14
CA PRO A 135 -2.97 -4.38 21.87
C PRO A 135 -3.24 -3.20 20.93
N LEU A 136 -4.09 -2.26 21.34
CA LEU A 136 -4.49 -1.13 20.51
C LEU A 136 -3.27 -0.31 20.07
N ALA A 137 -2.38 0.03 21.01
CA ALA A 137 -1.16 0.78 20.73
C ALA A 137 -0.25 0.08 19.70
N LEU A 138 -0.15 -1.26 19.75
CA LEU A 138 0.60 -2.05 18.75
C LEU A 138 -0.01 -1.87 17.35
N THR A 139 -1.34 -1.98 17.24
CA THR A 139 -2.01 -1.84 15.93
C THR A 139 -1.82 -0.45 15.33
N ILE A 140 -1.91 0.61 16.16
CA ILE A 140 -1.74 2.00 15.74
C ILE A 140 -0.32 2.26 15.25
N VAL A 141 0.69 1.95 16.07
CA VAL A 141 2.09 2.24 15.73
C VAL A 141 2.57 1.39 14.55
N ARG A 142 2.03 0.17 14.39
CA ARG A 142 2.29 -0.67 13.21
C ARG A 142 1.72 -0.05 11.95
N ASP A 143 0.48 0.44 11.97
CA ASP A 143 -0.12 1.12 10.82
C ASP A 143 0.63 2.42 10.48
N GLN A 144 1.02 3.22 11.47
CA GLN A 144 1.83 4.43 11.26
C GLN A 144 3.18 4.08 10.62
N THR A 145 3.89 3.09 11.16
CA THR A 145 5.20 2.66 10.62
C THR A 145 5.08 2.18 9.18
N PHE A 146 4.04 1.39 8.89
CA PHE A 146 3.74 0.89 7.55
C PHE A 146 3.47 2.05 6.59
N TRP A 147 2.46 2.87 6.88
CA TRP A 147 2.02 3.92 5.96
C TRP A 147 3.06 5.03 5.80
N HIS A 148 3.80 5.41 6.83
CA HIS A 148 4.88 6.38 6.67
C HIS A 148 5.96 5.86 5.71
N ARG A 149 6.29 4.57 5.73
CA ARG A 149 7.22 3.98 4.76
C ARG A 149 6.65 4.00 3.34
N ILE A 150 5.39 3.59 3.17
CA ILE A 150 4.71 3.60 1.87
C ILE A 150 4.66 5.02 1.29
N MET A 151 4.33 6.03 2.10
CA MET A 151 4.28 7.42 1.64
C MET A 151 5.67 8.01 1.35
N ALA A 152 6.70 7.61 2.10
CA ALA A 152 8.09 7.98 1.77
C ALA A 152 8.52 7.42 0.41
N ASP A 153 8.21 6.14 0.14
CA ASP A 153 8.51 5.48 -1.12
C ASP A 153 7.75 6.16 -2.28
N HIS A 154 6.45 6.43 -2.11
CA HIS A 154 5.64 7.12 -3.12
C HIS A 154 6.19 8.50 -3.50
N ALA A 155 6.60 9.30 -2.52
CA ALA A 155 7.18 10.60 -2.78
C ALA A 155 8.47 10.49 -3.61
N LYS A 156 9.30 9.46 -3.35
CA LYS A 156 10.47 9.14 -4.18
C LYS A 156 10.08 8.68 -5.57
N PHE A 157 9.07 7.83 -5.73
CA PHE A 157 8.64 7.38 -7.06
C PHE A 157 8.11 8.54 -7.90
N ILE A 158 7.29 9.42 -7.33
CA ILE A 158 6.80 10.63 -8.01
C ILE A 158 7.99 11.50 -8.42
N LEU A 159 8.91 11.81 -7.48
CA LEU A 159 10.14 12.56 -7.74
C LEU A 159 10.91 12.01 -8.95
N HIS A 160 11.11 10.69 -9.01
CA HIS A 160 11.93 10.03 -10.03
C HIS A 160 11.22 9.83 -11.38
N LEU A 161 9.89 9.95 -11.41
CA LEU A 161 9.08 9.77 -12.63
C LEU A 161 8.58 11.09 -13.23
N LEU A 162 8.72 12.21 -12.50
CA LEU A 162 8.55 13.56 -13.04
C LEU A 162 9.67 13.87 -14.04
N ASP A 163 9.36 14.67 -15.06
CA ASP A 163 10.40 15.21 -15.93
C ASP A 163 11.31 16.15 -15.13
N PRO A 164 12.64 16.11 -15.29
CA PRO A 164 13.55 17.00 -14.57
C PRO A 164 13.32 18.51 -14.79
N SER A 165 12.57 18.91 -15.83
CA SER A 165 12.17 20.31 -16.05
C SER A 165 11.08 20.78 -15.08
N GLU A 166 10.32 19.87 -14.44
CA GLU A 166 9.29 20.16 -13.44
C GLU A 166 9.88 20.48 -12.06
N ARG A 167 10.86 21.39 -12.03
CA ARG A 167 11.75 21.65 -10.88
C ARG A 167 11.00 21.88 -9.57
N GLN A 168 9.89 22.63 -9.62
CA GLN A 168 9.10 22.94 -8.43
C GLN A 168 8.34 21.71 -7.90
N PHE A 169 7.77 20.88 -8.78
CA PHE A 169 7.10 19.62 -8.39
C PHE A 169 8.10 18.60 -7.86
N VAL A 170 9.28 18.51 -8.50
CA VAL A 170 10.42 17.69 -8.04
C VAL A 170 10.83 18.09 -6.62
N GLU A 171 11.00 19.39 -6.34
CA GLU A 171 11.36 19.87 -5.00
C GLU A 171 10.28 19.56 -3.93
N GLN A 172 9.00 19.70 -4.29
CA GLN A 172 7.88 19.35 -3.41
C GLN A 172 7.86 17.85 -3.09
N ALA A 173 8.00 16.99 -4.12
CA ALA A 173 8.06 15.54 -3.95
C ALA A 173 9.26 15.13 -3.06
N ASN A 174 10.43 15.74 -3.26
CA ASN A 174 11.59 15.50 -2.42
C ASN A 174 11.36 15.91 -0.96
N SER A 175 10.74 17.07 -0.73
CA SER A 175 10.43 17.57 0.62
C SER A 175 9.48 16.63 1.37
N LEU A 176 8.46 16.11 0.67
CA LEU A 176 7.56 15.09 1.21
C LEU A 176 8.30 13.77 1.51
N SER A 177 9.21 13.34 0.64
CA SER A 177 10.04 12.15 0.86
C SER A 177 10.84 12.26 2.17
N VAL A 178 11.53 13.39 2.38
CA VAL A 178 12.30 13.64 3.61
C VAL A 178 11.39 13.68 4.84
N LEU A 179 10.24 14.36 4.75
CA LEU A 179 9.25 14.43 5.83
C LEU A 179 8.79 13.03 6.26
N PHE A 180 8.46 12.16 5.31
CA PHE A 180 7.97 10.82 5.62
C PHE A 180 9.06 9.88 6.11
N ASP A 181 10.32 10.04 5.67
CA ASP A 181 11.45 9.32 6.26
C ASP A 181 11.61 9.68 7.75
N GLN A 182 11.53 10.97 8.10
CA GLN A 182 11.57 11.41 9.49
C GLN A 182 10.39 10.87 10.32
N LYS A 183 9.17 10.92 9.77
CA LYS A 183 7.98 10.37 10.44
C LYS A 183 8.05 8.86 10.62
N ARG A 184 8.69 8.14 9.68
CA ARG A 184 8.93 6.70 9.81
C ARG A 184 9.90 6.40 10.95
N LEU A 185 11.00 7.15 11.06
CA LEU A 185 11.96 6.99 12.17
C LEU A 185 11.29 7.27 13.52
N GLN A 186 10.53 8.36 13.64
CA GLN A 186 9.75 8.66 14.85
C GLN A 186 8.77 7.53 15.23
N ALA A 187 8.10 6.93 14.24
CA ALA A 187 7.18 5.82 14.47
C ALA A 187 7.91 4.54 14.96
N LEU A 188 9.11 4.27 14.42
CA LEU A 188 9.94 3.15 14.86
C LEU A 188 10.42 3.33 16.29
N ASP A 189 10.93 4.51 16.64
CA ASP A 189 11.37 4.83 18.00
C ASP A 189 10.22 4.67 18.99
N LEU A 190 9.04 5.23 18.65
CA LEU A 190 7.85 5.10 19.47
C LEU A 190 7.41 3.63 19.62
N LYS A 191 7.48 2.84 18.55
CA LYS A 191 7.17 1.41 18.62
C LYS A 191 8.07 0.69 19.64
N SER A 192 9.39 0.91 19.57
CA SER A 192 10.34 0.28 20.48
C SER A 192 10.17 0.76 21.93
N MET A 193 9.81 2.03 22.17
CA MET A 193 9.51 2.54 23.51
C MET A 193 8.26 1.92 24.14
N LEU A 194 7.34 1.39 23.32
CA LEU A 194 6.10 0.75 23.77
C LEU A 194 6.28 -0.76 23.99
N GLU A 195 7.36 -1.37 23.53
CA GLU A 195 7.64 -2.80 23.73
C GLU A 195 7.95 -3.13 25.20
N PRO A 196 7.65 -4.37 25.67
CA PRO A 196 6.91 -5.42 24.97
C PRO A 196 5.39 -5.32 25.17
N ASN A 197 4.91 -4.44 26.06
CA ASN A 197 3.54 -4.49 26.58
C ASN A 197 2.52 -3.63 25.81
N PHE A 198 3.00 -2.69 25.00
CA PHE A 198 2.20 -1.76 24.20
C PHE A 198 1.10 -1.02 25.00
N PRO A 199 1.47 -0.28 26.07
CA PRO A 199 0.51 0.55 26.80
C PRO A 199 0.01 1.73 25.95
N VAL A 200 -1.17 2.23 26.26
CA VAL A 200 -1.70 3.44 25.62
C VAL A 200 -1.21 4.66 26.39
N TYR A 201 -0.31 5.44 25.78
CA TYR A 201 0.18 6.71 26.32
C TYR A 201 -0.36 7.92 25.55
N PRO A 202 -0.49 9.12 26.17
CA PRO A 202 -0.98 10.32 25.51
C PRO A 202 -0.22 10.71 24.23
N ILE A 203 1.06 10.35 24.15
CA ILE A 203 1.90 10.56 22.98
C ILE A 203 1.34 9.91 21.71
N LEU A 204 0.66 8.75 21.81
CA LEU A 204 0.05 8.09 20.67
C LEU A 204 -1.03 8.96 20.03
N LYS A 205 -1.86 9.63 20.85
CA LYS A 205 -2.91 10.53 20.35
C LYS A 205 -2.31 11.71 19.62
N ARG A 206 -1.26 12.34 20.18
CA ARG A 206 -0.56 13.45 19.52
C ARG A 206 0.07 13.00 18.20
N PHE A 207 0.83 11.91 18.21
CA PHE A 207 1.53 11.42 17.02
C PHE A 207 0.56 10.93 15.93
N THR A 208 -0.58 10.33 16.30
CA THR A 208 -1.63 9.93 15.34
C THR A 208 -2.28 11.15 14.67
N LYS A 209 -2.51 12.25 15.41
CA LYS A 209 -2.96 13.52 14.82
C LYS A 209 -1.94 14.10 13.85
N GLU A 210 -0.65 14.04 14.20
CA GLU A 210 0.43 14.46 13.29
C GLU A 210 0.50 13.59 12.03
N SER A 211 0.37 12.26 12.17
CA SER A 211 0.29 11.31 11.06
C SER A 211 -0.88 11.62 10.14
N LEU A 212 -2.07 11.89 10.68
CA LEU A 212 -3.23 12.29 9.88
C LEU A 212 -2.94 13.57 9.10
N ARG A 213 -2.38 14.60 9.76
CA ARG A 213 -2.06 15.88 9.10
C ARG A 213 -1.12 15.68 7.90
N VAL A 214 -0.05 14.89 8.05
CA VAL A 214 0.88 14.64 6.94
C VAL A 214 0.30 13.71 5.89
N ALA A 215 -0.60 12.78 6.27
CA ALA A 215 -1.36 11.95 5.33
C ALA A 215 -2.21 12.82 4.40
N THR A 216 -2.95 13.77 4.97
CA THR A 216 -3.75 14.75 4.22
C THR A 216 -2.86 15.56 3.28
N GLN A 217 -1.71 16.05 3.76
CA GLN A 217 -0.77 16.83 2.94
C GLN A 217 -0.28 16.07 1.69
N ILE A 218 0.13 14.80 1.82
CA ILE A 218 0.57 14.02 0.66
C ILE A 218 -0.59 13.56 -0.22
N ARG A 219 -1.77 13.29 0.36
CA ARG A 219 -2.98 12.97 -0.41
C ARG A 219 -3.36 14.12 -1.32
N ASP A 220 -3.34 15.35 -0.81
CA ASP A 220 -3.72 16.54 -1.58
C ASP A 220 -2.68 16.85 -2.67
N PHE A 221 -1.38 16.73 -2.36
CA PHE A 221 -0.32 16.79 -3.37
C PHE A 221 -0.53 15.76 -4.50
N LYS A 222 -0.84 14.51 -4.15
CA LYS A 222 -1.12 13.44 -5.12
C LYS A 222 -2.40 13.68 -5.91
N ALA A 223 -3.42 14.29 -5.31
CA ALA A 223 -4.64 14.67 -6.00
C ALA A 223 -4.36 15.74 -7.06
N SER A 224 -3.64 16.81 -6.71
CA SER A 224 -3.24 17.84 -7.68
C SER A 224 -2.36 17.27 -8.80
N ALA A 225 -1.40 16.40 -8.47
CA ALA A 225 -0.60 15.73 -9.49
C ALA A 225 -1.43 14.84 -10.42
N THR A 226 -2.46 14.15 -9.89
CA THR A 226 -3.36 13.31 -10.70
C THR A 226 -4.17 14.14 -11.69
N GLU A 227 -4.73 15.28 -11.25
CA GLU A 227 -5.48 16.22 -12.09
C GLU A 227 -4.59 16.77 -13.22
N LEU A 228 -3.43 17.32 -12.88
CA LEU A 228 -2.51 17.88 -13.88
C LEU A 228 -1.98 16.84 -14.87
N ILE A 229 -1.75 15.58 -14.45
CA ILE A 229 -1.38 14.50 -15.36
C ILE A 229 -2.54 14.19 -16.31
N GLY A 230 -3.78 14.15 -15.82
CA GLY A 230 -4.97 13.91 -16.64
C GLY A 230 -5.21 15.00 -17.68
N ASP A 231 -4.94 16.26 -17.31
CA ASP A 231 -5.09 17.42 -18.19
C ASP A 231 -3.87 17.69 -19.08
N CYS A 232 -2.84 16.83 -19.00
CA CYS A 232 -1.55 17.00 -19.71
C CYS A 232 -0.78 18.29 -19.35
N GLU A 233 -0.97 18.80 -18.13
CA GLU A 233 -0.36 20.02 -17.60
C GLU A 233 0.88 19.76 -16.72
N LEU A 234 1.28 18.50 -16.52
CA LEU A 234 2.48 18.12 -15.76
C LEU A 234 3.33 17.10 -16.55
N LEU A 235 4.56 17.47 -16.88
CA LEU A 235 5.47 16.64 -17.66
C LEU A 235 6.03 15.49 -16.80
N SER A 236 5.73 14.25 -17.20
CA SER A 236 6.18 13.06 -16.49
C SER A 236 6.10 11.81 -17.36
N VAL A 237 6.65 10.71 -16.86
CA VAL A 237 6.38 9.35 -17.38
C VAL A 237 5.37 8.60 -16.50
N ILE A 238 4.62 9.31 -15.65
CA ILE A 238 3.67 8.73 -14.70
C ILE A 238 2.33 8.50 -15.44
N PRO A 239 1.84 7.25 -15.54
CA PRO A 239 0.51 7.00 -16.06
C PRO A 239 -0.56 7.56 -15.11
N GLU A 240 -1.66 8.10 -15.65
CA GLU A 240 -2.79 8.62 -14.85
C GLU A 240 -3.29 7.61 -13.81
N LEU A 241 -3.40 6.33 -14.19
CA LEU A 241 -3.81 5.26 -13.28
C LEU A 241 -2.82 5.05 -12.12
N LEU A 242 -1.52 5.25 -12.34
CA LEU A 242 -0.51 5.18 -11.27
C LEU A 242 -0.64 6.37 -10.31
N ALA A 243 -0.92 7.58 -10.84
CA ALA A 243 -1.16 8.76 -10.02
C ALA A 243 -2.39 8.57 -9.11
N ASP A 244 -3.52 8.10 -9.66
CA ASP A 244 -4.71 7.79 -8.87
C ASP A 244 -4.48 6.63 -7.89
N HIS A 245 -3.73 5.60 -8.29
CA HIS A 245 -3.38 4.47 -7.43
C HIS A 245 -2.71 4.95 -6.14
N VAL A 246 -1.60 5.69 -6.25
CA VAL A 246 -0.86 6.15 -5.06
C VAL A 246 -1.66 7.19 -4.26
N ARG A 247 -2.59 7.93 -4.91
CA ARG A 247 -3.53 8.84 -4.24
C ARG A 247 -4.54 8.07 -3.38
N ARG A 248 -5.15 7.00 -3.89
CA ARG A 248 -6.07 6.13 -3.14
C ARG A 248 -5.40 5.51 -1.92
N GLU A 249 -4.13 5.16 -2.03
CA GLU A 249 -3.37 4.67 -0.86
C GLU A 249 -3.13 5.74 0.20
N ALA A 250 -2.86 7.00 -0.21
CA ALA A 250 -2.76 8.12 0.72
C ALA A 250 -4.10 8.42 1.41
N ASP A 251 -5.21 8.30 0.69
CA ASP A 251 -6.55 8.43 1.25
C ASP A 251 -6.84 7.32 2.26
N ARG A 252 -6.49 6.06 1.94
CA ARG A 252 -6.59 4.93 2.87
C ARG A 252 -5.75 5.15 4.13
N PHE A 253 -4.57 5.74 4.02
CA PHE A 253 -3.75 6.12 5.18
C PHE A 253 -4.46 7.15 6.06
N ALA A 254 -5.00 8.22 5.47
CA ALA A 254 -5.75 9.24 6.22
C ALA A 254 -6.96 8.64 6.96
N GLN A 255 -7.79 7.85 6.27
CA GLN A 255 -8.93 7.14 6.87
C GLN A 255 -8.50 6.19 8.00
N THR A 256 -7.36 5.51 7.84
CA THR A 256 -6.79 4.66 8.89
C THR A 256 -6.46 5.49 10.13
N MET A 257 -5.82 6.66 9.98
CA MET A 257 -5.48 7.51 11.12
C MET A 257 -6.71 8.13 11.79
N GLU A 258 -7.74 8.49 11.03
CA GLU A 258 -9.03 8.94 11.58
C GLU A 258 -9.68 7.85 12.44
N ARG A 259 -9.74 6.61 11.94
CA ARG A 259 -10.22 5.45 12.71
C ARG A 259 -9.41 5.26 13.99
N ARG A 260 -8.07 5.33 13.91
CA ARG A 260 -7.19 5.19 15.09
C ARG A 260 -7.42 6.28 16.13
N LEU A 261 -7.68 7.52 15.70
CA LEU A 261 -8.02 8.62 16.61
C LEU A 261 -9.37 8.42 17.30
N SER A 262 -10.36 7.86 16.58
CA SER A 262 -11.65 7.49 17.17
C SER A 262 -11.47 6.40 18.24
N GLU A 263 -10.72 5.33 17.93
CA GLU A 263 -10.41 4.25 18.88
C GLU A 263 -9.68 4.78 20.13
N LEU A 264 -8.68 5.66 19.96
CA LEU A 264 -7.98 6.30 21.08
C LEU A 264 -8.82 7.27 21.91
N SER A 265 -9.99 7.68 21.43
CA SER A 265 -10.89 8.57 22.19
C SER A 265 -11.91 7.80 23.03
N GLN A 266 -11.97 6.48 22.86
CA GLN A 266 -12.84 5.56 23.62
C GLN A 266 -12.11 4.87 24.78
N VAL A 267 -10.80 5.13 24.95
CA VAL A 267 -9.92 4.52 25.95
C VAL A 267 -9.40 5.59 26.91
#